data_AF-A0A5S4V085-F1
#
_entry.id   AF-A0A5S4V085-F1
#
_cell.length_a   1.000
_cell.length_b   1.000
_cell.length_c   1.000
_cell.angle_alpha   90.00
_cell.angle_beta   90.00
_cell.angle_gamma   90.00
#
_symmetry.space_group_name_H-M   'P 1'
#
loop_
_entity.id
_entity.type
_entity.pdbx_description
1 polymer ?
#
loop_
_entity_poly.entity_id
_entity_poly.type
_entity_poly.pdbx_seq_one_letter_code
_entity_poly.pdbx_strand_id
1 'polypeptide(L)'
;MDVIVSRSGGLAGLRLTWEVRVDEQPDAEAWYLLIEEIPWGKPPPVPPEPDRFVYRIRCAPHEATLAERQLVGPWRELVDRVQDASEPERGRATGGAEGRRPTATPAARPTPTDAER
;
A
#
# COMPACT_ATOMS: atom_id res chain seq x y z
N MET A 1 -16.14 -9.67 4.82
CA MET A 1 -15.22 -9.87 3.70
C MET A 1 -13.82 -9.45 4.13
N ASP A 2 -12.81 -10.30 3.91
CA ASP A 2 -11.42 -9.97 4.19
C ASP A 2 -10.73 -9.45 2.92
N VAL A 3 -10.08 -8.29 3.04
CA VAL A 3 -9.27 -7.68 1.98
C VAL A 3 -7.82 -7.71 2.43
N ILE A 4 -7.00 -8.45 1.69
CA ILE A 4 -5.57 -8.59 1.97
C ILE A 4 -4.79 -7.96 0.83
N VAL A 5 -3.97 -6.96 1.13
CA VAL A 5 -3.07 -6.32 0.18
C VAL A 5 -1.63 -6.66 0.57
N SER A 6 -0.86 -7.26 -0.32
CA SER A 6 0.56 -7.54 -0.11
C SER A 6 1.39 -6.76 -1.11
N ARG A 7 2.24 -5.86 -0.63
CA ARG A 7 3.25 -5.18 -1.43
C ARG A 7 4.58 -5.90 -1.28
N SER A 8 5.10 -6.40 -2.39
CA SER A 8 6.43 -7.02 -2.49
C SER A 8 7.24 -6.37 -3.60
N GLY A 9 8.41 -5.85 -3.27
CA GLY A 9 9.36 -5.33 -4.27
C GLY A 9 10.33 -4.30 -3.68
N GLY A 10 11.25 -3.82 -4.50
CA GLY A 10 12.31 -2.89 -4.13
C GLY A 10 13.62 -3.57 -3.73
N LEU A 11 14.72 -2.81 -3.84
CA LEU A 11 16.12 -3.26 -3.62
C LEU A 11 16.37 -3.93 -2.25
N ALA A 12 15.48 -3.74 -1.27
CA ALA A 12 15.61 -4.23 0.10
C ALA A 12 14.82 -5.52 0.39
N GLY A 13 14.04 -6.05 -0.56
CA GLY A 13 13.28 -7.30 -0.38
C GLY A 13 12.18 -7.26 0.71
N LEU A 14 11.78 -6.07 1.16
CA LEU A 14 10.78 -5.91 2.22
C LEU A 14 9.38 -6.22 1.68
N ARG A 15 8.70 -7.18 2.31
CA ARG A 15 7.29 -7.49 2.07
C ARG A 15 6.44 -6.84 3.16
N LEU A 16 5.51 -5.99 2.74
CA LEU A 16 4.47 -5.43 3.61
C LEU A 16 3.15 -6.10 3.27
N THR A 17 2.41 -6.52 4.28
CA THR A 17 1.07 -7.07 4.11
C THR A 17 0.10 -6.29 4.98
N TRP A 18 -1.01 -5.87 4.41
CA TRP A 18 -2.12 -5.23 5.08
C TRP A 18 -3.31 -6.17 4.99
N GLU A 19 -4.07 -6.28 6.06
CA GLU A 19 -5.28 -7.08 6.14
C GLU A 19 -6.36 -6.24 6.79
N VAL A 20 -7.48 -6.08 6.10
CA VAL A 20 -8.64 -5.33 6.58
C VAL A 20 -9.86 -6.22 6.50
N ARG A 21 -10.60 -6.29 7.61
CA ARG A 21 -11.93 -6.90 7.64
C ARG A 21 -12.96 -5.84 7.33
N VAL A 22 -13.55 -5.92 6.15
CA VAL A 22 -14.57 -4.98 5.67
C VAL A 22 -15.83 -5.03 6.55
N ASP A 23 -16.20 -6.21 7.08
CA ASP A 23 -17.40 -6.34 7.93
C ASP A 23 -17.27 -5.62 9.28
N GLU A 24 -16.04 -5.37 9.73
CA GLU A 24 -15.75 -4.67 10.98
C GLU A 24 -15.61 -3.15 10.75
N GLN A 25 -15.61 -2.69 9.50
CA GLN A 25 -15.51 -1.26 9.18
C GLN A 25 -16.87 -0.57 9.29
N PRO A 26 -16.92 0.66 9.82
CA PRO A 26 -18.16 1.45 9.88
C PRO A 26 -18.70 1.81 8.49
N ASP A 27 -17.85 1.74 7.46
CA ASP A 27 -18.08 2.14 6.07
C ASP A 27 -18.13 0.94 5.11
N ALA A 28 -18.57 -0.23 5.57
CA ALA A 28 -18.61 -1.47 4.79
C ALA A 28 -19.28 -1.34 3.40
N GLU A 29 -20.39 -0.59 3.28
CA GLU A 29 -21.07 -0.38 1.98
C GLU A 29 -20.16 0.30 0.94
N ALA A 30 -19.35 1.28 1.35
CA ALA A 30 -18.43 1.97 0.44
C ALA A 30 -17.33 1.03 -0.06
N TRP A 31 -16.88 0.09 0.77
CA TRP A 31 -15.94 -0.96 0.36
C TRP A 31 -16.55 -1.89 -0.67
N TYR A 32 -17.79 -2.34 -0.45
CA TYR A 32 -18.49 -3.22 -1.39
C TYR A 32 -18.64 -2.56 -2.76
N LEU A 33 -19.08 -1.30 -2.81
CA LEU A 33 -19.18 -0.53 -4.06
C LEU A 33 -17.83 -0.40 -4.78
N LEU A 34 -16.77 -0.04 -4.04
CA LEU A 34 -15.43 0.09 -4.60
C LEU A 34 -14.90 -1.24 -5.17
N ILE A 35 -15.16 -2.35 -4.48
CA ILE A 35 -14.79 -3.70 -4.93
C ILE A 35 -15.58 -4.11 -6.18
N GLU A 36 -16.85 -3.74 -6.30
CA GLU A 36 -17.67 -4.02 -7.48
C GLU A 36 -17.24 -3.21 -8.72
N GLU A 37 -16.75 -1.98 -8.53
CA GLU A 37 -16.21 -1.15 -9.61
C GLU A 37 -14.90 -1.70 -10.18
N ILE A 38 -14.20 -2.54 -9.41
CA ILE A 38 -12.91 -3.08 -9.80
C ILE A 38 -13.07 -4.14 -10.91
N PRO A 39 -12.35 -4.00 -12.04
CA PRO A 39 -12.38 -4.99 -13.11
C PRO A 39 -11.48 -6.20 -12.80
N TRP A 40 -11.88 -7.02 -11.82
CA TRP A 40 -11.15 -8.22 -11.38
C TRP A 40 -10.86 -9.23 -12.51
N GLY A 41 -11.69 -9.26 -13.56
CA GLY A 41 -11.58 -10.20 -14.69
C GLY A 41 -10.60 -9.79 -15.80
N LYS A 42 -10.05 -8.57 -15.77
CA LYS A 42 -9.06 -8.09 -16.76
C LYS A 42 -7.93 -7.28 -16.11
N PRO A 43 -7.17 -7.82 -15.13
CA PRO A 43 -5.91 -7.20 -14.78
C PRO A 43 -5.03 -7.21 -16.05
N PRO A 44 -4.44 -6.07 -16.46
CA PRO A 44 -3.62 -6.05 -17.65
C PRO A 44 -2.46 -7.04 -17.47
N PRO A 45 -2.23 -7.97 -18.40
CA PRO A 45 -1.11 -8.90 -18.28
C PRO A 45 0.17 -8.12 -18.54
N VAL A 46 0.84 -7.68 -17.47
CA VAL A 46 2.16 -7.08 -17.55
C VAL A 46 3.11 -8.06 -16.86
N PRO A 47 4.19 -8.50 -17.53
CA PRO A 47 5.18 -9.35 -16.90
C PRO A 47 5.74 -8.64 -15.66
N PRO A 48 5.91 -9.33 -14.53
CA PRO A 48 6.51 -8.76 -13.34
C PRO A 48 7.96 -8.38 -13.67
N GLU A 49 8.19 -7.09 -13.92
CA GLU A 49 9.54 -6.57 -14.13
C GLU A 49 10.33 -6.67 -12.81
N PRO A 50 11.54 -7.25 -12.83
CA PRO A 50 12.27 -7.63 -11.62
C PRO A 50 12.74 -6.47 -10.71
N ASP A 51 12.51 -5.20 -11.07
CA ASP A 51 12.98 -4.02 -10.32
C ASP A 51 11.86 -3.13 -9.75
N ARG A 52 10.60 -3.60 -9.73
CA ARG A 52 9.44 -2.77 -9.35
C ARG A 52 8.63 -3.36 -8.19
N PHE A 53 7.81 -2.52 -7.56
CA PHE A 53 6.86 -2.96 -6.54
C PHE A 53 5.66 -3.67 -7.20
N VAL A 54 5.37 -4.88 -6.70
CA VAL A 54 4.21 -5.68 -7.05
C VAL A 54 3.22 -5.66 -5.89
N TYR A 55 1.96 -5.42 -6.19
CA TYR A 55 0.85 -5.40 -5.26
C TYR A 55 -0.08 -6.58 -5.57
N ARG A 56 -0.30 -7.44 -4.57
CA ARG A 56 -1.24 -8.55 -4.65
C ARG A 56 -2.43 -8.26 -3.78
N ILE A 57 -3.61 -8.16 -4.38
CA ILE A 57 -4.87 -7.82 -3.73
C ILE A 57 -5.74 -9.09 -3.74
N ARG A 58 -6.12 -9.55 -2.56
CA ARG A 58 -6.99 -10.71 -2.35
C ARG A 58 -8.24 -10.26 -1.65
N CYS A 59 -9.40 -10.60 -2.20
CA CYS A 59 -10.68 -10.22 -1.67
C CYS A 59 -11.68 -11.31 -2.05
N ALA A 60 -11.96 -12.27 -1.15
CA ALA A 60 -12.71 -13.47 -1.53
C ALA A 60 -14.09 -13.12 -2.13
N PRO A 61 -14.43 -13.63 -3.34
CA PRO A 61 -13.75 -14.68 -4.12
C PRO A 61 -12.70 -14.21 -5.14
N HIS A 62 -12.45 -12.91 -5.27
CA HIS A 62 -11.55 -12.31 -6.26
C HIS A 62 -10.08 -12.23 -5.80
N GLU A 63 -9.16 -12.40 -6.75
CA GLU A 63 -7.72 -12.17 -6.55
C GLU A 63 -7.16 -11.46 -7.78
N ALA A 64 -6.33 -10.43 -7.55
CA ALA A 64 -5.60 -9.73 -8.60
C ALA A 64 -4.17 -9.43 -8.18
N THR A 65 -3.25 -9.52 -9.14
CA THR A 65 -1.85 -9.12 -8.96
C THR A 65 -1.55 -8.02 -9.96
N LEU A 66 -1.07 -6.89 -9.45
CA LEU A 66 -0.87 -5.64 -10.19
C LEU A 66 0.52 -5.10 -9.90
N ALA A 67 1.20 -4.57 -10.91
CA ALA A 67 2.38 -3.73 -10.70
C ALA A 67 1.97 -2.35 -10.19
N GLU A 68 2.88 -1.63 -9.54
CA GLU A 68 2.65 -0.25 -9.06
C GLU A 68 2.06 0.67 -10.14
N ARG A 69 2.49 0.53 -11.40
CA ARG A 69 1.98 1.34 -12.52
C ARG A 69 0.54 1.03 -12.90
N GLN A 70 0.02 -0.13 -12.50
CA GLN A 70 -1.33 -0.59 -12.79
C GLN A 70 -2.32 -0.24 -11.66
N LEU A 71 -1.83 0.23 -10.51
CA LEU A 71 -2.65 0.82 -9.45
C LEU A 71 -3.16 2.19 -9.89
N VAL A 72 -4.17 2.19 -10.75
CA VAL A 72 -4.84 3.39 -11.24
C VAL A 72 -6.34 3.27 -11.04
N GLY A 73 -7.01 4.42 -10.83
CA GLY A 73 -8.45 4.48 -10.58
C GLY A 73 -8.85 3.70 -9.31
N PRO A 74 -9.86 2.82 -9.38
CA PRO A 74 -10.44 2.16 -8.20
C PRO A 74 -9.45 1.23 -7.50
N TRP A 75 -8.44 0.72 -8.22
CA TRP A 75 -7.37 -0.09 -7.64
C TRP A 75 -6.50 0.68 -6.66
N ARG A 76 -6.15 1.93 -7.01
CA ARG A 76 -5.34 2.79 -6.15
C ARG A 76 -6.14 3.16 -4.91
N GLU A 77 -7.39 3.55 -5.11
CA GLU A 77 -8.28 3.94 -4.01
C GLU A 77 -8.47 2.79 -3.01
N LEU A 78 -8.66 1.56 -3.49
CA LEU A 78 -8.76 0.39 -2.62
C LEU A 78 -7.47 0.20 -1.80
N VAL A 79 -6.31 0.28 -2.45
CA VAL A 79 -5.02 0.10 -1.77
C VAL A 79 -4.73 1.22 -0.77
N ASP A 80 -5.03 2.47 -1.11
CA ASP A 80 -4.85 3.61 -0.21
C ASP A 80 -5.77 3.44 1.01
N ARG A 81 -7.05 3.08 0.81
CA ARG A 81 -8.01 2.83 1.90
C ARG A 81 -7.59 1.67 2.82
N VAL A 82 -7.04 0.59 2.26
CA VAL A 82 -6.51 -0.54 3.05
C VAL A 82 -5.30 -0.12 3.87
N GLN A 83 -4.42 0.70 3.31
CA GLN A 83 -3.24 1.22 4.01
C GLN A 83 -3.60 2.22 5.11
N ASP A 84 -4.67 2.99 4.94
CA ASP A 84 -5.15 3.92 5.97
C ASP A 84 -5.91 3.18 7.10
N ALA A 85 -6.66 2.12 6.77
CA ALA A 85 -7.44 1.36 7.73
C ALA A 85 -6.63 0.33 8.55
N SER A 86 -5.49 -0.16 8.02
CA SER A 86 -4.64 -1.13 8.70
C SER A 86 -3.18 -0.69 8.71
N GLU A 87 -2.47 -0.99 9.79
CA GLU A 87 -1.01 -0.88 9.79
C GLU A 87 -0.39 -2.02 8.95
N PRO A 88 0.70 -1.77 8.19
CA PRO A 88 1.41 -2.82 7.48
C PRO A 88 2.06 -3.78 8.46
N GLU A 89 1.70 -5.04 8.37
CA GLU A 89 2.50 -6.11 8.94
C GLU A 89 3.75 -6.28 8.05
N ARG A 90 4.85 -5.70 8.50
CA ARG A 90 6.17 -5.96 7.93
C ARG A 90 6.51 -7.38 8.32
N GLY A 91 6.77 -8.26 7.36
CA GLY A 91 7.12 -9.65 7.64
C GLY A 91 8.14 -9.71 8.76
N ARG A 92 7.73 -10.31 9.89
CA ARG A 92 8.49 -10.36 11.13
C ARG A 92 9.79 -11.11 10.87
N ALA A 93 10.85 -10.40 10.49
CA ALA A 93 12.19 -10.89 10.67
C ALA A 93 12.36 -11.04 12.18
N THR A 94 12.47 -12.28 12.64
CA THR A 94 12.90 -12.57 14.00
C THR A 94 14.28 -11.94 14.20
N GLY A 95 14.31 -10.78 14.84
CA GLY A 95 15.53 -10.02 15.11
C GLY A 95 15.17 -8.64 15.63
N GLY A 96 15.18 -8.47 16.94
CA GLY A 96 14.80 -7.20 17.58
C GLY A 96 15.78 -6.07 17.25
N ALA A 97 15.23 -4.85 17.18
CA ALA A 97 15.87 -3.61 17.62
C ALA A 97 14.85 -2.48 17.49
N GLU A 98 14.43 -1.96 18.64
CA GLU A 98 14.38 -0.53 18.94
C GLU A 98 14.45 0.42 17.73
N GLY A 99 13.37 1.14 17.44
CA GLY A 99 13.40 2.11 16.36
C GLY A 99 12.07 2.71 15.93
N ARG A 100 11.19 3.09 16.87
CA ARG A 100 10.07 3.97 16.52
C ARG A 100 10.54 5.43 16.60
N ARG A 101 11.25 5.91 15.56
CA ARG A 101 11.33 7.34 15.26
C ARG A 101 10.25 7.67 14.22
N PRO A 102 9.34 8.63 14.47
CA PRO A 102 8.50 9.17 13.42
C PRO A 102 9.40 9.97 12.45
N THR A 103 9.40 9.61 11.17
CA THR A 103 9.99 10.43 10.11
C THR A 103 9.07 11.61 9.84
N ALA A 104 9.28 12.70 10.58
CA ALA A 104 8.82 14.02 10.16
C ALA A 104 9.71 14.50 9.01
N THR A 105 9.05 14.79 7.90
CA THR A 105 9.46 15.60 6.74
C THR A 105 10.67 16.51 6.95
N PRO A 106 11.74 16.42 6.14
CA PRO A 106 12.72 17.49 6.05
C PRO A 106 12.19 18.57 5.08
N ALA A 107 11.55 19.61 5.60
CA ALA A 107 11.24 20.81 4.83
C ALA A 107 12.13 21.97 5.28
N ALA A 108 12.96 22.41 4.32
CA ALA A 108 13.54 23.74 4.16
C ALA A 108 14.44 24.31 5.28
N ARG A 109 15.74 24.38 4.98
CA ARG A 109 16.68 25.30 5.62
C ARG A 109 16.24 26.76 5.39
N PRO A 110 16.23 27.64 6.38
CA PRO A 110 16.35 29.07 6.13
C PRO A 110 17.82 29.37 5.76
N THR A 111 18.04 30.08 4.65
CA THR A 111 19.32 30.74 4.36
C THR A 111 19.46 31.96 5.27
N PRO A 112 20.49 32.06 6.14
CA PRO A 112 20.91 33.34 6.67
C PRO A 112 21.78 34.03 5.61
N THR A 113 21.25 35.07 4.97
CA THR A 113 22.10 36.11 4.38
C THR A 113 22.52 37.02 5.53
N ASP A 114 23.71 36.75 6.04
CA ASP A 114 24.51 37.73 6.74
C ASP A 114 25.12 38.66 5.68
N ALA A 115 24.76 39.94 5.73
CA ALA A 115 25.49 41.02 5.09
C ALA A 115 25.29 42.27 5.95
N GLU A 116 26.10 42.32 7.00
CA GLU A 116 26.45 43.49 7.78
C GLU A 116 26.89 44.67 6.90
N ARG A 117 26.25 45.83 7.07
CA ARG A 117 26.85 47.19 7.13
C ARG A 117 25.77 48.28 7.17
#